data_AF-A0A2S3U981-F1
#
_entry.id   AF-A0A2S3U981-F1
#
_cell.length_a   1.000
_cell.length_b   1.000
_cell.length_c   1.000
_cell.angle_alpha   90.00
_cell.angle_beta   90.00
_cell.angle_gamma   90.00
#
_symmetry.space_group_name_H-M   'P 1'
#
loop_
_entity.id
_entity.type
_entity.pdbx_description
1 polymer ?
#
loop_
_entity_poly.entity_id
_entity_poly.type
_entity_poly.pdbx_seq_one_letter_code
_entity_poly.pdbx_strand_id
1 'polypeptide(L)'
;MNADPSVTYQTAKQALVKQYQMAYLKPMRYQNGYGITVTQATARKYHLRTYADLKRYPQLRAAFDPDFYQQSDGYPGLQKTYGLNFKSVRTMEPALRYEALAKGKVDVTDAYTTDPQIKKYQLVLLTDNKHFFPPYQVHH
;
A
#
# COMPACT_ATOMS: atom_id res chain seq x y z
N MET A 1 -18.31 39.25 -10.08
CA MET A 1 -17.35 38.96 -11.17
C MET A 1 -16.99 37.48 -11.08
N ASN A 2 -17.06 36.81 -12.22
CA ASN A 2 -17.27 35.36 -12.39
C ASN A 2 -16.20 34.48 -11.73
N ALA A 3 -16.67 33.54 -10.91
CA ALA A 3 -15.89 32.39 -10.47
C ALA A 3 -15.91 31.34 -11.59
N ASP A 4 -14.98 31.46 -12.53
CA ASP A 4 -14.81 30.50 -13.63
C ASP A 4 -14.41 29.11 -13.07
N PRO A 5 -15.26 28.07 -13.18
CA PRO A 5 -15.01 26.73 -12.61
C PRO A 5 -13.82 25.99 -13.26
N SER A 6 -13.33 26.49 -14.39
CA SER A 6 -12.30 25.85 -15.22
C SER A 6 -10.87 26.11 -14.72
N VAL A 7 -10.63 27.23 -14.03
CA VAL A 7 -9.28 27.66 -13.59
C VAL A 7 -8.87 26.96 -12.28
N THR A 8 -9.83 26.67 -11.41
CA THR A 8 -9.57 26.00 -10.13
C THR A 8 -9.15 24.54 -10.31
N TYR A 9 -9.69 23.86 -11.32
CA TYR A 9 -9.42 22.44 -11.55
C TYR A 9 -8.00 22.18 -12.07
N GLN A 10 -7.51 23.02 -12.99
CA GLN A 10 -6.15 22.91 -13.52
C GLN A 10 -5.10 23.28 -12.46
N THR A 11 -5.37 24.30 -11.65
CA THR A 11 -4.46 24.74 -10.59
C THR A 11 -4.36 23.71 -9.46
N ALA A 12 -5.48 23.11 -9.05
CA ALA A 12 -5.48 22.02 -8.07
C ALA A 12 -4.74 20.77 -8.58
N LYS A 13 -4.96 20.39 -9.85
CA LYS A 13 -4.26 19.25 -10.46
C LYS A 13 -2.76 19.49 -10.60
N GLN A 14 -2.34 20.69 -10.97
CA GLN A 14 -0.91 21.04 -11.07
C GLN A 14 -0.25 21.10 -9.69
N ALA A 15 -0.92 21.61 -8.66
CA ALA A 15 -0.41 21.60 -7.28
C ALA A 15 -0.27 20.16 -6.73
N LEU A 16 -1.26 19.30 -6.99
CA LEU A 16 -1.20 17.87 -6.67
C LEU A 16 -0.03 17.18 -7.38
N VAL A 17 0.14 17.39 -8.68
CA VAL A 17 1.25 16.80 -9.47
C VAL A 17 2.61 17.33 -9.01
N LYS A 18 2.73 18.61 -8.64
CA LYS A 18 4.01 19.18 -8.16
C LYS A 18 4.38 18.67 -6.77
N GLN A 19 3.41 18.50 -5.86
CA GLN A 19 3.64 17.81 -4.59
C GLN A 19 3.98 16.33 -4.79
N TYR A 20 3.31 15.66 -5.73
CA TYR A 20 3.59 14.27 -6.10
C TYR A 20 4.99 14.08 -6.70
N GLN A 21 5.39 14.97 -7.60
CA GLN A 21 6.71 14.94 -8.22
C GLN A 21 7.82 15.29 -7.23
N MET A 22 7.57 16.14 -6.22
CA MET A 22 8.54 16.38 -5.15
C MET A 22 8.65 15.21 -4.16
N ALA A 23 7.57 14.43 -3.95
CA ALA A 23 7.65 13.16 -3.23
C ALA A 23 8.44 12.08 -4.00
N TYR A 24 8.50 12.18 -5.33
CA TYR A 24 9.31 11.33 -6.21
C TYR A 24 10.82 11.66 -6.22
N LEU A 25 11.26 12.77 -5.59
CA LEU A 25 12.66 13.22 -5.63
C LEU A 25 13.53 12.57 -4.54
N LYS A 26 13.88 11.31 -4.77
CA LYS A 26 15.22 10.68 -4.67
C LYS A 26 14.99 9.17 -4.73
N PRO A 27 15.84 8.39 -5.43
CA PRO A 27 15.82 6.93 -5.31
C PRO A 27 16.28 6.61 -3.89
N MET A 28 15.32 6.59 -2.98
CA MET A 28 15.49 6.10 -1.65
C MET A 28 15.76 4.62 -1.78
N ARG A 29 17.03 4.24 -1.93
CA ARG A 29 17.57 2.93 -1.52
C ARG A 29 17.42 2.78 0.01
N TYR A 30 16.29 3.22 0.57
CA TYR A 30 15.99 3.18 1.98
C TYR A 30 15.60 1.74 2.25
N GLN A 31 16.50 1.07 2.94
CA GLN A 31 16.34 0.17 4.08
C GLN A 31 14.94 0.12 4.75
N ASN A 32 13.84 0.14 4.01
CA ASN A 32 12.46 0.03 4.46
C ASN A 32 11.92 -1.24 3.83
N GLY A 33 11.72 -2.29 4.64
CA GLY A 33 11.15 -3.54 4.16
C GLY A 33 9.71 -3.30 3.75
N TYR A 34 9.38 -3.62 2.51
CA TYR A 34 7.99 -3.68 2.06
C TYR A 34 7.24 -4.74 2.86
N GLY A 35 6.03 -4.39 3.27
CA GLY A 35 5.12 -5.24 4.00
C GLY A 35 3.74 -5.22 3.35
N ILE A 36 2.95 -6.28 3.55
CA ILE A 36 1.50 -6.22 3.33
C ILE A 36 0.82 -6.05 4.67
N THR A 37 -0.10 -5.10 4.75
CA THR A 37 -0.83 -4.77 5.96
C THR A 37 -2.33 -4.78 5.74
N VAL A 38 -3.05 -5.10 6.82
CA VAL A 38 -4.51 -5.13 6.89
C VAL A 38 -4.96 -4.48 8.20
N THR A 39 -6.24 -4.14 8.34
CA THR A 39 -6.77 -3.74 9.65
C THR A 39 -6.83 -4.94 10.61
N GLN A 40 -6.78 -4.71 11.91
CA GLN A 40 -7.04 -5.75 12.92
C GLN A 40 -8.40 -6.44 12.69
N ALA A 41 -9.42 -5.67 12.30
CA ALA A 41 -10.75 -6.20 12.00
C ALA A 41 -10.70 -7.18 10.82
N THR A 42 -10.04 -6.81 9.72
CA THR A 42 -9.85 -7.69 8.55
C THR A 42 -9.02 -8.92 8.92
N ALA A 43 -7.91 -8.74 9.64
CA ALA A 43 -7.06 -9.85 10.08
C ALA A 43 -7.84 -10.87 10.91
N ARG A 44 -8.65 -10.42 11.86
CA ARG A 44 -9.49 -11.31 12.71
C ARG A 44 -10.61 -11.96 11.90
N LYS A 45 -11.32 -11.19 11.07
CA LYS A 45 -12.46 -11.67 10.27
C LYS A 45 -12.07 -12.78 9.30
N TYR A 46 -10.91 -12.66 8.66
CA TYR A 46 -10.43 -13.60 7.64
C TYR A 46 -9.28 -14.49 8.15
N HIS A 47 -8.99 -14.46 9.46
CA HIS A 47 -7.89 -15.20 10.09
C HIS A 47 -6.54 -15.03 9.36
N LEU A 48 -6.25 -13.81 8.88
CA LEU A 48 -5.04 -13.51 8.13
C LEU A 48 -3.86 -13.34 9.07
N ARG A 49 -2.81 -14.14 8.86
CA ARG A 49 -1.52 -14.00 9.56
C ARG A 49 -0.36 -13.88 8.61
N THR A 50 -0.46 -14.49 7.43
CA THR A 50 0.61 -14.60 6.45
C THR A 50 0.16 -14.11 5.07
N TYR A 51 1.13 -13.82 4.19
CA TYR A 51 0.81 -13.48 2.80
C TYR A 51 0.11 -14.63 2.06
N ALA A 52 0.46 -15.88 2.38
CA ALA A 52 -0.21 -17.04 1.81
C ALA A 52 -1.71 -17.12 2.16
N ASP A 53 -2.14 -16.54 3.29
CA ASP A 53 -3.56 -16.54 3.68
C ASP A 53 -4.40 -15.66 2.75
N LEU A 54 -3.83 -14.58 2.23
CA LEU A 54 -4.50 -13.65 1.31
C LEU A 54 -4.97 -14.34 0.03
N LYS A 55 -4.24 -15.37 -0.43
CA LYS A 55 -4.60 -16.17 -1.61
C LYS A 55 -6.02 -16.75 -1.51
N ARG A 56 -6.47 -17.09 -0.29
CA ARG A 56 -7.79 -17.72 -0.06
C ARG A 56 -8.95 -16.73 -0.21
N TYR A 57 -8.66 -15.42 -0.26
CA TYR A 57 -9.66 -14.37 -0.25
C TYR A 57 -9.47 -13.39 -1.43
N PRO A 58 -9.62 -13.85 -2.68
CA PRO A 58 -9.46 -13.00 -3.86
C PRO A 58 -10.50 -11.87 -3.93
N GLN A 59 -11.59 -11.95 -3.16
CA GLN A 59 -12.60 -10.89 -3.06
C GLN A 59 -12.15 -9.65 -2.25
N LEU A 60 -11.03 -9.74 -1.52
CA LEU A 60 -10.51 -8.58 -0.76
C LEU A 60 -10.14 -7.46 -1.73
N ARG A 61 -10.47 -6.23 -1.33
CA ARG A 61 -10.13 -5.03 -2.11
C ARG A 61 -8.72 -4.60 -1.73
N ALA A 62 -7.79 -4.74 -2.66
CA ALA A 62 -6.43 -4.29 -2.47
C ALA A 62 -6.25 -2.87 -3.02
N ALA A 63 -5.54 -2.03 -2.27
CA ALA A 63 -4.98 -0.79 -2.81
C ALA A 63 -3.49 -0.74 -2.57
N PHE A 64 -2.72 -0.54 -3.63
CA PHE A 64 -1.27 -0.49 -3.54
C PHE A 64 -0.75 0.87 -3.98
N ASP A 65 0.43 1.24 -3.51
CA ASP A 65 1.17 2.33 -4.12
C ASP A 65 1.42 2.06 -5.64
N PRO A 66 1.38 3.07 -6.52
CA PRO A 66 1.62 2.88 -7.95
C PRO A 66 2.97 2.24 -8.29
N ASP A 67 4.03 2.51 -7.52
CA ASP A 67 5.34 1.91 -7.72
C ASP A 67 5.28 0.43 -7.31
N PHE A 68 4.72 0.12 -6.13
CA PHE A 68 4.56 -1.26 -5.67
C PHE A 68 3.71 -2.11 -6.64
N TYR A 69 2.68 -1.52 -7.24
CA TYR A 69 1.82 -2.21 -8.18
C TYR A 69 2.53 -2.58 -9.50
N GLN A 70 3.52 -1.78 -9.92
CA GLN A 70 4.22 -1.96 -11.20
C GLN A 70 5.55 -2.70 -11.08
N GLN A 71 6.23 -2.58 -9.94
CA GLN A 71 7.55 -3.16 -9.73
C GLN A 71 7.51 -4.70 -9.72
N SER A 72 8.51 -5.33 -10.34
CA SER A 72 8.60 -6.80 -10.40
C SER A 72 8.76 -7.45 -9.03
N ASP A 73 9.40 -6.74 -8.10
CA ASP A 73 9.58 -7.08 -6.69
C ASP A 73 8.45 -6.51 -5.80
N GLY A 74 7.38 -5.96 -6.40
CA GLY A 74 6.17 -5.55 -5.71
C GLY A 74 5.01 -6.55 -5.90
N TYR A 75 3.83 -6.05 -6.24
CA TYR A 75 2.64 -6.88 -6.43
C TYR A 75 2.83 -7.99 -7.48
N PRO A 76 3.34 -7.74 -8.71
CA PRO A 76 3.63 -8.78 -9.69
C PRO A 76 4.48 -9.95 -9.15
N GLY A 77 5.49 -9.65 -8.32
CA GLY A 77 6.33 -10.66 -7.70
C GLY A 77 5.59 -11.45 -6.60
N LEU A 78 4.74 -10.79 -5.82
CA LEU A 78 3.84 -11.46 -4.88
C LEU A 78 2.83 -12.35 -5.59
N GLN A 79 2.30 -11.93 -6.75
CA GLN A 79 1.41 -12.77 -7.55
C GLN A 79 2.12 -14.07 -7.96
N LYS A 80 3.37 -13.98 -8.41
CA LYS A 80 4.17 -15.16 -8.80
C LYS A 80 4.52 -16.05 -7.61
N THR A 81 4.98 -15.45 -6.51
CA THR A 81 5.50 -16.19 -5.34
C THR A 81 4.39 -16.81 -4.50
N TYR A 82 3.30 -16.07 -4.31
CA TYR A 82 2.19 -16.43 -3.41
C TYR A 82 0.91 -16.85 -4.14
N GLY A 83 0.81 -16.61 -5.45
CA GLY A 83 -0.42 -16.83 -6.19
C GLY A 83 -1.51 -15.83 -5.81
N LEU A 84 -1.14 -14.62 -5.38
CA LEU A 84 -2.11 -13.57 -5.05
C LEU A 84 -2.83 -13.12 -6.32
N ASN A 85 -4.15 -13.16 -6.29
CA ASN A 85 -4.98 -12.71 -7.39
C ASN A 85 -6.24 -12.02 -6.85
N PHE A 86 -6.09 -10.78 -6.40
CA PHE A 86 -7.23 -9.99 -5.95
C PHE A 86 -8.09 -9.57 -7.14
N LYS A 87 -9.40 -9.75 -7.03
CA LYS A 87 -10.39 -9.35 -8.04
C LYS A 87 -10.49 -7.83 -8.18
N SER A 88 -10.14 -7.08 -7.13
CA SER A 88 -10.17 -5.63 -7.11
C SER A 88 -8.85 -5.12 -6.58
N VAL A 89 -8.01 -4.63 -7.49
CA VAL A 89 -6.75 -3.93 -7.17
C VAL A 89 -6.85 -2.52 -7.73
N ARG A 90 -6.50 -1.53 -6.92
CA ARG A 90 -6.41 -0.14 -7.34
C ARG A 90 -5.09 0.43 -6.88
N THR A 91 -4.61 1.44 -7.58
CA THR A 91 -3.46 2.20 -7.11
C THR A 91 -3.93 3.40 -6.29
N MET A 92 -3.24 3.66 -5.19
CA MET A 92 -3.51 4.79 -4.32
C MET A 92 -2.22 5.36 -3.78
N GLU A 93 -2.22 6.68 -3.71
CA GLU A 93 -1.27 7.52 -3.02
C GLU A 93 -0.91 7.02 -1.60
N PRO A 94 0.37 6.97 -1.19
CA PRO A 94 0.80 6.46 0.12
C PRO A 94 0.10 7.08 1.33
N ALA A 95 -0.20 8.37 1.24
CA ALA A 95 -0.91 9.10 2.31
C ALA A 95 -2.39 8.70 2.40
N LEU A 96 -3.02 8.34 1.28
CA LEU A 96 -4.46 8.05 1.19
C LEU A 96 -4.78 6.58 1.44
N ARG A 97 -3.85 5.66 1.12
CA ARG A 97 -4.09 4.21 1.26
C ARG A 97 -4.31 3.77 2.71
N TYR A 98 -3.54 4.30 3.68
CA TYR A 98 -3.68 3.95 5.10
C TYR A 98 -5.00 4.47 5.67
N GLU A 99 -5.40 5.67 5.26
CA GLU A 99 -6.70 6.23 5.61
C GLU A 99 -7.84 5.40 4.99
N ALA A 100 -7.71 5.00 3.72
CA ALA A 100 -8.68 4.16 3.04
C ALA A 100 -8.81 2.78 3.72
N LEU A 101 -7.68 2.21 4.16
CA LEU A 101 -7.64 0.95 4.91
C LEU A 101 -8.33 1.12 6.28
N ALA A 102 -7.97 2.16 7.02
CA ALA A 102 -8.55 2.46 8.33
C ALA A 102 -10.06 2.74 8.25
N LYS A 103 -10.52 3.37 7.16
CA LYS A 103 -11.95 3.62 6.87
C LYS A 103 -12.67 2.40 6.28
N GLY A 104 -11.99 1.28 6.05
CA GLY A 104 -12.57 0.08 5.46
C GLY A 104 -13.02 0.24 4.00
N LYS A 105 -12.48 1.23 3.28
CA LYS A 105 -12.68 1.37 1.83
C LYS A 105 -11.88 0.34 1.04
N VAL A 106 -10.77 -0.10 1.60
CA VAL A 106 -9.92 -1.19 1.10
C VAL A 106 -9.64 -2.13 2.27
N ASP A 107 -9.29 -3.37 1.96
CA ASP A 107 -9.09 -4.43 2.95
C ASP A 107 -7.60 -4.79 3.10
N VAL A 108 -6.81 -4.55 2.06
CA VAL A 108 -5.37 -4.88 1.99
C VAL A 108 -4.62 -3.72 1.34
N THR A 109 -3.45 -3.38 1.88
CA THR A 109 -2.53 -2.42 1.26
C THR A 109 -1.08 -2.79 1.52
N ASP A 110 -0.16 -2.28 0.71
CA ASP A 110 1.26 -2.36 1.01
C ASP A 110 1.61 -1.32 2.09
N ALA A 111 2.68 -1.56 2.83
CA ALA A 111 3.13 -0.69 3.90
C ALA A 111 4.65 -0.71 3.99
N TYR A 112 5.24 0.41 4.38
CA TYR A 112 6.63 0.41 4.80
C TYR A 112 6.67 0.03 6.26
N THR A 113 7.40 -1.04 6.60
CA THR A 113 7.54 -1.56 7.98
C THR A 113 7.93 -0.50 9.03
N THR A 114 8.60 0.57 8.59
CA THR A 114 9.06 1.71 9.41
C THR A 114 8.03 2.84 9.52
N ASP A 115 6.91 2.80 8.79
CA ASP A 115 5.94 3.89 8.79
C ASP A 115 5.24 4.03 10.15
N PRO A 116 5.21 5.24 10.74
CA PRO A 116 4.51 5.48 12.01
C PRO A 116 3.00 5.30 11.88
N GLN A 117 2.46 5.36 10.65
CA GLN A 117 1.05 5.19 10.36
C GLN A 117 0.55 3.78 10.70
N ILE A 118 1.41 2.76 10.61
CA ILE A 118 1.07 1.40 11.03
C ILE A 118 0.64 1.38 12.49
N LYS A 119 1.45 2.00 13.37
CA LYS A 119 1.15 2.09 14.80
C LYS A 119 -0.06 2.99 15.05
N LYS A 120 -0.13 4.14 14.37
CA LYS A 120 -1.23 5.11 14.51
C LYS A 120 -2.61 4.49 14.20
N TYR A 121 -2.71 3.74 13.12
CA TYR A 121 -3.95 3.09 12.69
C TYR A 121 -4.08 1.65 13.22
N GLN A 122 -3.16 1.21 14.08
CA GLN A 122 -3.12 -0.13 14.67
C GLN A 122 -3.24 -1.23 13.60
N LEU A 123 -2.53 -1.06 12.49
CA LEU A 123 -2.56 -2.00 11.38
C LEU A 123 -1.77 -3.26 11.70
N VAL A 124 -2.17 -4.36 11.10
CA VAL A 124 -1.54 -5.66 11.26
C VAL A 124 -0.69 -5.93 10.03
N LEU A 125 0.63 -5.94 10.21
CA LEU A 125 1.53 -6.47 9.19
C LEU A 125 1.40 -7.99 9.15
N LEU A 126 1.17 -8.50 7.96
CA LEU A 126 1.15 -9.93 7.70
C LEU A 126 2.60 -10.44 7.56
N THR A 127 2.81 -11.68 7.94
CA THR A 127 4.13 -12.32 7.88
C THR A 127 4.43 -12.79 6.46
N ASP A 128 5.60 -12.41 5.95
CA ASP A 128 6.17 -12.90 4.69
C ASP A 128 6.73 -14.32 4.89
N ASN A 129 5.86 -15.33 4.81
CA ASN A 129 6.21 -16.72 5.15
C ASN A 129 7.06 -17.45 4.09
N LYS A 130 7.33 -16.83 2.94
CA LYS A 130 8.25 -17.31 1.89
C LYS A 130 9.48 -16.42 1.72
N HIS A 131 9.67 -15.42 2.59
CA HIS A 131 10.80 -14.48 2.54
C HIS A 131 10.98 -13.86 1.15
N PHE A 132 9.86 -13.42 0.55
CA PHE A 132 9.88 -12.77 -0.75
C PHE A 132 10.65 -11.45 -0.69
N PHE A 133 10.45 -10.67 0.37
CA PHE A 133 11.24 -9.50 0.65
C PHE A 133 12.54 -9.89 1.38
N PRO A 134 13.67 -9.24 1.05
CA PRO A 134 14.92 -9.48 1.76
C PRO A 134 14.76 -9.17 3.25
N PRO A 135 15.44 -9.93 4.13
CA PRO A 135 15.34 -9.73 5.56
C PRO A 135 15.75 -8.31 5.92
N TYR A 136 14.91 -7.65 6.72
CA TYR A 136 15.20 -6.32 7.24
C TYR A 136 16.43 -6.38 8.16
N GLN A 137 17.55 -5.82 7.73
CA GLN A 137 18.70 -5.62 8.60
C GLN A 137 18.51 -4.32 9.37
N VAL A 138 17.93 -4.42 10.58
CA VAL A 138 18.19 -3.43 11.64
C VAL A 138 19.65 -3.61 12.05
N HIS A 139 20.54 -2.72 11.62
CA HIS A 139 21.79 -2.55 12.35
C HIS A 139 21.46 -1.79 13.63
N HIS A 140 21.55 -2.52 14.76
CA HIS A 140 21.61 -1.96 16.10
C HIS A 140 22.89 -1.15 16.31
#